data_AF-A0A401HNM1-F1
#
_entry.id   AF-A0A401HNM1-F1
#
_cell.length_a   1.000
_cell.length_b   1.000
_cell.length_c   1.000
_cell.angle_alpha   90.00
_cell.angle_beta   90.00
_cell.angle_gamma   90.00
#
_symmetry.space_group_name_H-M   'P 1'
#
loop_
_entity.id
_entity.type
_entity.pdbx_description
1 polymer ?
#
loop_
_entity_poly.entity_id
_entity_poly.type
_entity_poly.pdbx_seq_one_letter_code
_entity_poly.pdbx_strand_id
1 'polypeptide(L)'
;MKGELLALIIAMMWGIFPIIEKKALNYIDPSMALFLMVSMNFIVISVIYILMGKVSIGSLKSLPVEPVIFLGIVSLASVLSTYLYYKALKLSSPSKIVVITSIYPFFTIVVNSILTRDLPSIKMMVGAFFIFLGIYLVMDCF
;
A
#
# COMPACT_ATOMS: atom_id res chain seq x y z
N MET A 1 6.21 -14.48 13.94
CA MET A 1 4.94 -15.24 13.81
C MET A 1 3.66 -14.40 13.96
N LYS A 2 3.53 -13.46 14.91
CA LYS A 2 2.29 -12.67 15.05
C LYS A 2 2.04 -11.69 13.89
N GLY A 3 3.10 -11.08 13.34
CA GLY A 3 2.98 -10.11 12.24
C GLY A 3 2.61 -10.77 10.91
N GLU A 4 3.12 -11.97 10.68
CA GLU A 4 2.89 -12.76 9.47
C GLU A 4 1.42 -13.22 9.39
N LEU A 5 0.81 -13.57 10.53
CA LEU A 5 -0.63 -13.87 10.57
C LEU A 5 -1.49 -12.65 10.23
N LEU A 6 -1.13 -11.47 10.75
CA LEU A 6 -1.81 -10.22 10.40
C LEU A 6 -1.63 -9.89 8.91
N ALA A 7 -0.45 -10.19 8.34
CA ALA A 7 -0.19 -10.00 6.91
C ALA A 7 -1.10 -10.86 6.03
N LEU A 8 -1.46 -12.08 6.46
CA LEU A 8 -2.44 -12.90 5.75
C LEU A 8 -3.84 -12.27 5.73
N ILE A 9 -4.26 -11.68 6.86
CA ILE A 9 -5.53 -10.95 6.93
C ILE A 9 -5.48 -9.73 5.99
N ILE A 10 -4.38 -8.98 6.01
CA ILE A 10 -4.16 -7.85 5.10
C ILE A 10 -4.23 -8.31 3.63
N ALA A 11 -3.61 -9.43 3.29
CA ALA A 11 -3.64 -9.98 1.93
C ALA A 11 -5.07 -10.32 1.47
N MET A 12 -5.89 -10.91 2.35
CA MET A 12 -7.31 -11.16 2.05
C MET A 12 -8.07 -9.86 1.78
N MET A 13 -7.85 -8.84 2.61
CA MET A 13 -8.48 -7.53 2.44
C MET A 13 -8.04 -6.87 1.13
N TRP A 14 -6.74 -6.86 0.84
CA TRP A 14 -6.16 -6.31 -0.39
C TRP A 14 -6.56 -7.09 -1.64
N GLY A 15 -6.96 -8.35 -1.53
CA GLY A 15 -7.58 -9.08 -2.64
C GLY A 15 -8.99 -8.59 -3.00
N ILE A 16 -9.73 -8.05 -2.03
CA ILE A 16 -11.12 -7.61 -2.20
C ILE A 16 -11.20 -6.13 -2.60
N PHE A 17 -10.38 -5.27 -1.98
CA PHE A 17 -10.46 -3.81 -2.17
C PHE A 17 -10.46 -3.36 -3.63
N PRO A 18 -9.56 -3.87 -4.51
CA PRO A 18 -9.45 -3.37 -5.89
C PRO A 18 -10.70 -3.63 -6.73
N ILE A 19 -11.48 -4.65 -6.38
CA ILE A 19 -12.76 -4.97 -7.03
C ILE A 19 -13.80 -3.89 -6.68
N ILE A 20 -13.84 -3.49 -5.41
CA ILE A 20 -14.76 -2.45 -4.90
C ILE A 20 -14.32 -1.07 -5.41
N GLU A 21 -13.02 -0.77 -5.37
CA GLU A 21 -12.44 0.49 -5.86
C GLU A 21 -12.70 0.66 -7.36
N LYS A 22 -12.49 -0.40 -8.17
CA LYS A 22 -12.84 -0.37 -9.60
C LYS A 22 -14.32 -0.06 -9.82
N LYS A 23 -15.21 -0.62 -8.99
CA LYS A 23 -16.65 -0.32 -9.08
C LYS A 23 -16.93 1.16 -8.78
N ALA A 24 -16.28 1.75 -7.78
CA ALA A 24 -16.42 3.18 -7.49
C ALA A 24 -15.92 4.04 -8.67
N LEU A 25 -14.79 3.66 -9.29
CA LEU A 25 -14.19 4.37 -10.44
C LEU A 25 -15.04 4.35 -11.72
N ASN A 26 -16.12 3.56 -11.77
CA ASN A 26 -17.12 3.63 -12.85
C ASN A 26 -18.01 4.88 -12.74
N TYR A 27 -18.10 5.48 -11.55
CA TYR A 27 -18.97 6.63 -11.28
C TYR A 27 -18.21 7.95 -11.17
N ILE A 28 -16.92 7.89 -10.84
CA ILE A 28 -16.10 9.08 -10.54
C ILE A 28 -14.69 8.95 -11.14
N ASP A 29 -13.98 10.06 -11.21
CA ASP A 29 -12.60 10.09 -11.67
C ASP A 29 -11.59 9.70 -10.59
N PRO A 30 -10.40 9.18 -10.96
CA PRO A 30 -9.37 8.74 -10.01
C PRO A 30 -8.98 9.78 -8.97
N SER A 31 -8.92 11.07 -9.34
CA SER A 31 -8.61 12.16 -8.40
C SER A 31 -9.72 12.34 -7.36
N MET A 32 -10.99 12.28 -7.78
CA MET A 32 -12.14 12.38 -6.89
C MET A 32 -12.24 11.16 -5.97
N ALA A 33 -12.01 9.96 -6.51
CA ALA A 33 -11.96 8.73 -5.71
C ALA A 33 -10.87 8.80 -4.63
N LEU A 34 -9.67 9.27 -4.98
CA LEU A 34 -8.58 9.46 -4.04
C LEU A 34 -8.93 10.48 -2.95
N PHE A 35 -9.48 11.63 -3.35
CA PHE A 35 -9.90 12.67 -2.40
C PHE A 35 -10.94 12.13 -1.39
N LEU A 36 -11.96 11.43 -1.87
CA LEU A 36 -12.98 10.83 -1.02
C LEU A 36 -12.39 9.75 -0.10
N MET A 37 -11.56 8.85 -0.62
CA MET A 37 -10.93 7.81 0.19
C MET A 37 -10.08 8.41 1.32
N VAL A 38 -9.21 9.37 1.00
CA VAL A 38 -8.34 10.01 2.00
C VAL A 38 -9.16 10.78 3.03
N SER A 39 -10.21 11.50 2.59
CA SER A 39 -11.10 12.23 3.49
C SER A 39 -11.84 11.29 4.45
N MET A 40 -12.38 10.17 3.94
CA MET A 40 -13.07 9.18 4.75
C MET A 40 -12.12 8.49 5.73
N ASN A 41 -10.91 8.12 5.28
CA ASN A 41 -9.88 7.56 6.16
C ASN A 41 -9.53 8.53 7.30
N PHE A 42 -9.35 9.81 6.99
CA PHE A 42 -9.09 10.85 7.99
C PHE A 42 -10.23 10.97 9.00
N ILE A 43 -11.49 10.98 8.55
CA ILE A 43 -12.66 11.05 9.43
C ILE A 43 -12.72 9.82 10.34
N VAL A 44 -12.63 8.61 9.77
CA VAL A 44 -12.73 7.35 10.51
C VAL A 44 -11.64 7.25 11.57
N ILE A 45 -10.37 7.50 11.21
CA ILE A 45 -9.27 7.40 12.17
C ILE A 45 -9.37 8.49 13.25
N SER A 46 -9.80 9.70 12.89
CA SER A 46 -10.00 10.78 13.86
C SER A 46 -11.07 10.43 14.88
N VAL A 47 -12.22 9.91 14.44
CA VAL A 47 -13.29 9.45 15.33
C VAL A 47 -12.77 8.37 16.28
N ILE A 48 -12.06 7.36 15.77
CA ILE A 48 -11.48 6.30 16.61
C ILE A 48 -10.53 6.89 17.66
N TYR A 49 -9.64 7.80 17.27
CA TYR A 49 -8.70 8.42 18.21
C TYR A 49 -9.39 9.24 19.29
N ILE A 50 -10.45 9.98 18.94
CA ILE A 50 -11.26 10.73 19.88
C ILE A 50 -11.93 9.78 20.87
N LEU A 51 -12.58 8.71 20.38
CA LEU A 51 -13.27 7.73 21.23
C LEU A 51 -12.31 6.98 22.16
N MET A 52 -11.07 6.74 21.73
CA MET A 52 -10.03 6.15 22.58
C MET A 52 -9.40 7.13 23.58
N GLY A 53 -9.81 8.40 23.59
CA GLY A 53 -9.22 9.43 24.45
C GLY A 53 -7.76 9.76 24.13
N LYS A 54 -7.29 9.46 22.91
CA LYS A 54 -5.90 9.63 22.49
C LYS A 54 -5.59 11.01 21.93
N VAL A 55 -6.60 11.86 21.79
CA VAL A 55 -6.43 13.23 21.30
C VAL A 55 -6.13 14.15 22.49
N SER A 56 -4.87 14.58 22.62
CA SER A 56 -4.50 15.62 23.57
C SER A 56 -3.48 16.59 22.96
N ILE A 57 -3.61 17.89 23.25
CA ILE A 57 -2.66 18.90 22.77
C ILE A 57 -1.26 18.63 23.32
N GLY A 58 -1.17 18.10 24.55
CA GLY A 58 0.10 17.68 25.16
C GLY A 58 0.79 16.56 24.38
N SER A 59 0.05 15.53 23.97
CA SER A 59 0.60 14.40 23.20
C SER A 59 1.10 14.82 21.82
N LEU A 60 0.47 15.82 21.19
CA LEU A 60 0.93 16.37 19.91
C LEU A 60 2.23 17.17 20.06
N LYS A 61 2.38 17.94 21.14
CA LYS A 61 3.59 18.72 21.41
C LYS A 61 4.80 17.87 21.79
N SER A 62 4.56 16.69 22.36
CA SER A 62 5.61 15.74 22.74
C SER A 62 5.99 14.77 21.63
N LEU A 63 5.42 14.89 20.42
CA LEU A 63 5.75 13.99 19.31
C LEU A 63 7.19 14.23 18.83
N PRO A 64 8.00 13.17 18.72
CA PRO A 64 9.28 13.26 18.02
C PRO A 64 9.06 13.73 16.58
N VAL A 65 9.99 14.52 16.04
CA VAL A 65 9.87 15.11 14.69
C VAL A 65 10.15 14.07 13.60
N GLU A 66 10.96 13.07 13.91
CA GLU A 66 11.40 12.01 13.01
C GLU A 66 10.23 11.22 12.41
N PRO A 67 9.27 10.65 13.18
CA PRO A 67 8.11 9.97 12.61
C PRO A 67 7.24 10.90 11.79
N VAL A 68 7.16 12.20 12.13
CA VAL A 68 6.39 13.17 11.33
C VAL A 68 7.04 13.36 9.96
N ILE A 69 8.37 13.48 9.91
CA ILE A 69 9.12 13.59 8.66
C ILE A 69 8.97 12.32 7.82
N PHE A 70 9.24 11.15 8.40
CA PHE A 70 9.17 9.89 7.66
C PHE A 70 7.76 9.60 7.14
N LEU A 71 6.73 9.79 7.96
CA LEU A 71 5.34 9.58 7.55
C LEU A 71 4.84 10.68 6.61
N GLY A 72 5.36 11.90 6.71
CA GLY A 72 5.08 12.98 5.76
C GLY A 72 5.55 12.65 4.35
N ILE A 73 6.78 12.14 4.21
CA ILE A 73 7.32 11.67 2.92
C ILE A 73 6.46 10.53 2.37
N VAL A 74 6.12 9.55 3.22
CA VAL A 74 5.25 8.42 2.83
C VAL A 74 3.87 8.92 2.42
N SER A 75 3.31 9.91 3.10
CA SER A 75 1.99 10.48 2.76
C SER A 75 2.00 11.09 1.36
N LEU A 76 3.03 11.86 1.00
CA LEU A 76 3.16 12.43 -0.34
C LEU A 76 3.29 11.34 -1.41
N ALA A 77 4.14 10.34 -1.16
CA ALA A 77 4.31 9.20 -2.05
C ALA A 77 3.01 8.36 -2.16
N SER A 78 2.26 8.23 -1.08
CA SER A 78 0.98 7.50 -1.01
C SER A 78 -0.09 8.16 -1.86
N VAL A 79 -0.21 9.49 -1.82
CA VAL A 79 -1.14 10.24 -2.67
C VAL A 79 -0.84 9.99 -4.15
N LEU A 80 0.44 10.12 -4.55
CA LEU A 80 0.85 9.90 -5.93
C LEU A 80 0.64 8.44 -6.38
N SER A 81 1.11 7.49 -5.59
CA SER A 81 1.00 6.06 -5.92
C SER A 81 -0.46 5.59 -5.98
N THR A 82 -1.31 6.04 -5.05
CA THR A 82 -2.75 5.70 -5.07
C THR A 82 -3.45 6.34 -6.27
N TYR A 83 -3.10 7.58 -6.63
CA TYR A 83 -3.65 8.21 -7.84
C TYR A 83 -3.29 7.41 -9.11
N LEU A 84 -2.03 7.01 -9.24
CA LEU A 84 -1.57 6.18 -10.36
C LEU A 84 -2.23 4.80 -10.34
N TYR A 85 -2.41 4.21 -9.16
CA TYR A 85 -3.11 2.94 -8.97
C TYR A 85 -4.57 3.02 -9.42
N TYR A 86 -5.30 4.07 -9.03
CA TYR A 86 -6.68 4.28 -9.47
C TYR A 86 -6.79 4.57 -10.97
N LYS A 87 -5.82 5.28 -11.57
CA LYS A 87 -5.72 5.39 -13.02
C LYS A 87 -5.53 4.02 -13.68
N ALA A 88 -4.60 3.22 -13.19
CA ALA A 88 -4.34 1.89 -13.72
C ALA A 88 -5.57 0.97 -13.57
N LEU A 89 -6.24 1.01 -12.42
CA LEU A 89 -7.51 0.33 -12.20
C LEU A 89 -8.56 0.80 -13.19
N LYS A 90 -8.70 2.10 -13.49
CA LYS A 90 -9.70 2.56 -14.47
C LYS A 90 -9.41 2.00 -15.87
N LEU A 91 -8.14 1.86 -16.25
CA LEU A 91 -7.69 1.40 -17.57
C LEU A 91 -7.63 -0.12 -17.77
N SER A 92 -7.54 -0.92 -16.70
CA SER A 92 -7.36 -2.37 -16.79
C SER A 92 -8.22 -3.14 -15.79
N SER A 93 -8.08 -4.48 -15.74
CA SER A 93 -8.79 -5.31 -14.77
C SER A 93 -8.08 -5.31 -13.41
N PRO A 94 -8.83 -5.40 -12.28
CA PRO A 94 -8.23 -5.44 -10.94
C PRO A 94 -7.19 -6.56 -10.79
N SER A 95 -7.50 -7.77 -11.29
CA SER A 95 -6.59 -8.92 -11.18
C SER A 95 -5.24 -8.66 -11.87
N LYS A 96 -5.24 -8.06 -13.07
CA LYS A 96 -3.99 -7.73 -13.78
C LYS A 96 -3.18 -6.68 -13.02
N ILE A 97 -3.83 -5.61 -12.56
CA ILE A 97 -3.14 -4.54 -11.82
C ILE A 97 -2.54 -5.07 -10.52
N VAL A 98 -3.31 -5.81 -9.71
CA VAL A 98 -2.85 -6.37 -8.43
C VAL A 98 -1.64 -7.29 -8.63
N VAL A 99 -1.72 -8.20 -9.62
CA VAL A 99 -0.62 -9.13 -9.94
C VAL A 99 0.64 -8.37 -10.35
N ILE A 100 0.54 -7.39 -11.27
CA ILE A 100 1.70 -6.57 -11.68
C ILE A 100 2.29 -5.84 -10.47
N THR A 101 1.44 -5.20 -9.66
CA THR A 101 1.90 -4.44 -8.49
C THR A 101 2.54 -5.32 -7.41
N SER A 102 2.25 -6.63 -7.39
CA SER A 102 2.85 -7.59 -6.45
C SER A 102 4.36 -7.80 -6.67
N ILE A 103 4.97 -7.10 -7.63
CA ILE A 103 6.42 -6.94 -7.74
C ILE A 103 7.03 -6.08 -6.62
N TYR A 104 6.23 -5.29 -5.88
CA TYR A 104 6.76 -4.39 -4.83
C TYR A 104 7.69 -5.07 -3.80
N PRO A 105 7.53 -6.35 -3.39
CA PRO A 105 8.44 -7.00 -2.46
C PRO A 105 9.87 -7.09 -3.00
N PHE A 106 10.04 -7.20 -4.32
CA PHE A 106 11.37 -7.13 -4.95
C PHE A 106 12.02 -5.76 -4.71
N PHE A 107 11.27 -4.67 -4.94
CA PHE A 107 11.76 -3.32 -4.64
C PHE A 107 12.06 -3.14 -3.15
N THR A 108 11.25 -3.73 -2.26
CA THR A 108 11.55 -3.75 -0.82
C THR A 108 12.88 -4.43 -0.53
N ILE A 109 13.16 -5.59 -1.11
CA ILE A 109 14.45 -6.29 -0.93
C ILE A 109 15.61 -5.43 -1.43
N VAL A 110 15.49 -4.84 -2.63
CA VAL A 110 16.54 -3.99 -3.23
C VAL A 110 16.81 -2.76 -2.37
N VAL A 111 15.77 -1.99 -2.04
CA VAL A 111 15.92 -0.77 -1.23
C VAL A 111 16.45 -1.10 0.16
N ASN A 112 15.96 -2.17 0.79
CA ASN A 112 16.47 -2.59 2.09
C ASN A 112 17.96 -2.95 2.02
N SER A 113 18.37 -3.70 0.99
CA SER A 113 19.78 -4.08 0.80
C SER A 113 20.68 -2.86 0.58
N ILE A 114 20.20 -1.85 -0.15
CA ILE A 114 20.93 -0.58 -0.35
C ILE A 114 21.07 0.19 0.97
N LEU A 115 19.99 0.28 1.75
CA LEU A 115 19.97 1.02 3.00
C LEU A 115 20.79 0.35 4.10
N THR A 116 20.71 -0.97 4.24
CA THR A 116 21.50 -1.73 5.23
C THR A 116 22.93 -1.97 4.78
N ARG A 117 23.21 -1.84 3.47
CA ARG A 117 24.49 -2.20 2.82
C ARG A 117 24.82 -3.70 2.93
N ASP A 118 23.81 -4.52 3.19
CA ASP A 118 23.93 -5.96 3.26
C ASP A 118 23.34 -6.61 2.01
N LEU A 119 23.98 -7.68 1.54
CA LEU A 119 23.44 -8.46 0.42
C LEU A 119 22.24 -9.30 0.87
N PRO A 120 21.19 -9.40 0.05
CA PRO A 120 20.06 -10.28 0.36
C PRO A 120 20.54 -11.73 0.36
N SER A 121 19.96 -12.54 1.26
CA SER A 121 20.27 -13.97 1.30
C SER A 121 19.89 -14.65 -0.03
N ILE A 122 20.61 -15.73 -0.38
CA ILE A 122 20.30 -16.54 -1.57
C ILE A 122 18.83 -16.99 -1.56
N LYS A 123 18.28 -17.34 -0.40
CA LYS A 123 16.86 -17.71 -0.24
C LYS A 123 15.92 -16.58 -0.65
N MET A 124 16.22 -15.33 -0.26
CA MET A 124 15.43 -14.16 -0.66
C MET A 124 15.52 -13.90 -2.16
N MET A 125 16.71 -14.08 -2.76
CA MET A 125 16.89 -13.92 -4.20
C MET A 125 16.10 -14.96 -5.01
N VAL A 126 16.14 -16.23 -4.59
CA VAL A 126 15.34 -17.30 -5.19
C VAL A 126 13.83 -17.03 -5.02
N GLY A 127 13.42 -16.55 -3.85
CA GLY A 127 12.03 -16.14 -3.61
C GLY A 127 11.60 -15.00 -4.54
N ALA A 128 12.42 -13.96 -4.68
CA ALA A 128 12.17 -12.87 -5.63
C ALA A 128 12.04 -13.38 -7.07
N PHE A 129 12.90 -14.31 -7.50
CA PHE A 129 12.77 -14.95 -8.82
C PHE A 129 11.41 -15.64 -8.99
N PHE A 130 10.94 -16.39 -7.98
CA PHE A 130 9.62 -17.02 -8.03
C PHE A 130 8.46 -16.02 -8.04
N ILE A 131 8.60 -14.84 -7.40
CA ILE A 131 7.62 -13.77 -7.52
C ILE A 131 7.49 -13.33 -8.97
N PHE A 132 8.61 -13.05 -9.64
CA PHE A 132 8.61 -12.68 -11.07
C PHE A 132 8.01 -13.76 -11.96
N LEU A 133 8.39 -15.01 -11.74
CA LEU A 133 7.84 -16.14 -12.49
C LEU A 133 6.33 -16.28 -12.27
N GLY A 134 5.85 -16.13 -11.03
CA GLY A 134 4.42 -16.15 -10.71
C GLY A 134 3.65 -15.02 -11.39
N ILE A 135 4.19 -13.80 -11.39
CA ILE A 135 3.60 -12.66 -12.10
C ILE A 135 3.53 -12.96 -13.60
N TYR A 136 4.62 -13.43 -14.20
CA TYR A 136 4.69 -13.78 -15.62
C TYR A 136 3.66 -14.85 -16.01
N LEU A 137 3.49 -15.89 -15.19
CA LEU A 137 2.52 -16.97 -15.45
C LEU A 137 1.06 -16.52 -15.35
N VAL A 138 0.74 -15.58 -14.47
CA VAL A 138 -0.63 -15.07 -14.29
C VAL A 138 -0.97 -14.01 -15.33
N MET A 139 0.03 -13.27 -15.82
CA MET A 139 -0.16 -12.38 -16.94
C MET A 139 -0.23 -13.22 -18.21
N ASP A 140 -1.44 -13.67 -18.58
CA ASP A 140 -1.70 -14.28 -19.89
C ASP A 140 -1.03 -13.42 -20.97
N CYS A 141 0.05 -13.95 -21.56
CA CYS A 141 0.83 -13.27 -22.58
C CYS A 141 -0.07 -13.09 -23.82
N PHE A 142 -0.54 -11.86 -24.04
CA PHE A 142 -1.23 -11.31 -25.23
C PHE A 142 -2.33 -12.14 -25.89
#